data_AF-A0A5K0ZML8-F1
#
_entry.id   AF-A0A5K0ZML8-F1
#
_cell.length_a   1.000
_cell.length_b   1.000
_cell.length_c   1.000
_cell.angle_alpha   90.00
_cell.angle_beta   90.00
_cell.angle_gamma   90.00
#
_symmetry.space_group_name_H-M   'P 1'
#
loop_
_entity.id
_entity.type
_entity.pdbx_description
1 polymer ?
#
loop_
_entity_poly.entity_id
_entity_poly.type
_entity_poly.pdbx_seq_one_letter_code
_entity_poly.pdbx_strand_id
1 'polypeptide(L)' 'TKTISVEFRRRKDPIICVLLHPGTVDTDLSKPFQRNVPPGKLFTKEFSVEKLLSIISNAKLSDNGKFFAWDGQEIPW' A
#
# COMPACT_ATOMS: atom_id res chain seq x y z
N THR A 1 -0.74 -10.79 -3.55
CA THR A 1 -1.53 -9.91 -4.44
C THR A 1 -1.43 -10.26 -5.91
N LYS A 2 -0.23 -10.39 -6.51
CA LYS A 2 -0.07 -10.65 -7.96
C LYS A 2 -0.74 -11.92 -8.49
N THR A 3 -0.66 -13.04 -7.77
CA THR A 3 -1.29 -14.30 -8.22
C THR A 3 -2.81 -14.25 -8.07
N ILE A 4 -3.31 -13.78 -6.92
CA ILE A 4 -4.76 -13.73 -6.64
C ILE A 4 -5.50 -12.74 -7.56
N SER A 5 -4.84 -11.65 -7.99
CA SER A 5 -5.41 -10.69 -8.94
C SER A 5 -5.71 -11.31 -10.31
N VAL A 6 -4.91 -12.29 -10.75
CA VAL A 6 -5.11 -13.04 -11.99
C VAL A 6 -6.30 -13.98 -11.87
N GLU A 7 -6.42 -14.67 -10.72
CA GLU A 7 -7.51 -15.63 -10.49
C GLU A 7 -8.88 -14.95 -10.42
N PHE A 8 -9.01 -13.83 -9.71
CA PHE A 8 -10.26 -13.06 -9.70
C PHE A 8 -10.63 -12.49 -11.08
N ARG A 9 -9.63 -12.03 -11.84
CA ARG A 9 -9.86 -11.56 -13.22
C ARG A 9 -10.37 -12.69 -14.13
N ARG A 10 -9.82 -13.91 -14.01
CA ARG A 10 -10.26 -15.09 -14.80
C ARG A 10 -11.72 -15.45 -14.51
N ARG A 11 -12.15 -15.33 -13.26
CA ARG A 11 -13.54 -15.54 -12.84
C ARG A 11 -14.49 -14.42 -13.25
N LYS A 12 -13.96 -13.33 -13.83
CA LYS A 12 -14.69 -12.09 -14.15
C LYS A 12 -15.32 -11.43 -12.92
N ASP A 13 -14.76 -11.67 -11.74
CA ASP A 13 -15.18 -11.00 -10.52
C ASP A 13 -14.73 -9.53 -10.58
N PRO A 14 -15.59 -8.55 -10.23
CA PRO A 14 -15.24 -7.13 -10.25
C PRO A 14 -14.39 -6.73 -9.03
N ILE A 15 -13.29 -7.45 -8.79
CA ILE A 15 -12.40 -7.29 -7.64
C ILE A 15 -11.08 -6.68 -8.09
N ILE A 16 -10.62 -5.67 -7.36
CA ILE A 16 -9.29 -5.07 -7.52
C ILE A 16 -8.41 -5.57 -6.38
N CYS A 17 -7.34 -6.28 -6.72
CA CYS A 17 -6.32 -6.71 -5.77
C CYS A 17 -5.10 -5.79 -5.87
N VAL A 18 -4.82 -4.98 -4.86
CA VAL A 18 -3.64 -4.12 -4.78
C VAL A 18 -2.81 -4.43 -3.53
N LEU A 19 -1.49 -4.21 -3.61
CA LEU A 19 -0.59 -4.24 -2.45
C LEU A 19 -0.23 -2.79 -2.10
N LEU A 20 -0.15 -2.49 -0.81
CA LEU A 20 0.09 -1.14 -0.31
C LEU A 20 1.30 -1.14 0.63
N HIS A 21 2.26 -0.26 0.37
CA HIS A 21 3.40 -0.01 1.25
C HIS A 21 3.11 1.24 2.09
N PRO A 22 2.93 1.12 3.42
CA PRO A 22 2.54 2.24 4.29
C PRO A 22 3.64 3.28 4.52
N GLY A 23 4.87 2.98 4.10
CA GLY A 23 6.07 3.70 4.55
C GLY A 23 6.55 3.17 5.90
N THR A 24 7.40 3.93 6.59
CA THR A 24 7.80 3.59 7.95
C THR A 24 6.84 4.27 8.93
N VAL A 25 6.02 3.47 9.62
CA VAL A 25 4.96 3.98 10.50
C VAL A 25 5.36 3.84 11.96
N ASP A 26 5.11 4.86 12.77
CA ASP A 26 5.31 4.83 14.21
C ASP A 26 4.29 3.91 14.91
N THR A 27 4.73 2.70 15.24
CA THR A 27 3.95 1.64 15.87
C THR A 27 4.81 0.94 16.92
N ASP A 28 4.17 0.20 17.84
CA ASP A 28 4.91 -0.56 18.85
C ASP A 28 5.88 -1.57 18.22
N LEU A 29 5.50 -2.16 17.07
CA LEU A 29 6.35 -3.06 16.31
C LEU A 29 7.57 -2.35 15.71
N SER A 30 7.41 -1.13 15.18
CA SER A 30 8.50 -0.43 14.50
C SER A 30 9.44 0.28 15.48
N LYS A 31 8.99 0.58 16.71
CA LYS A 31 9.72 1.38 17.71
C LYS A 31 11.19 0.98 17.90
N PRO A 32 11.57 -0.31 17.99
CA PRO A 32 12.98 -0.70 18.12
C PRO A 32 13.84 -0.42 16.87
N PHE A 33 13.21 -0.20 15.71
CA PHE A 33 13.85 -0.07 14.41
C PHE A 33 13.89 1.39 13.89
N GLN A 34 13.41 2.36 14.67
CA GLN A 34 13.28 3.76 14.24
C GLN A 34 14.59 4.57 14.25
N ARG A 35 15.66 4.07 14.89
CA ARG A 35 16.91 4.82 15.13
C ARG A 35 17.54 5.42 13.86
N ASN A 36 17.43 4.73 12.73
CA ASN A 36 18.05 5.12 11.46
C ASN A 36 17.03 5.63 10.43
N VAL A 37 15.79 5.92 10.85
CA VAL A 37 14.78 6.45 9.93
C VAL A 37 15.12 7.90 9.59
N PRO A 38 15.23 8.26 8.30
CA PRO A 38 15.54 9.63 7.93
C PRO A 38 14.50 10.63 8.48
N PRO A 39 14.90 11.88 8.80
CA PRO A 39 13.96 12.91 9.19
C PRO A 39 12.81 13.06 8.18
N GLY A 40 11.57 13.13 8.67
CA GLY A 40 10.38 13.22 7.83
C GLY A 40 9.99 11.91 7.11
N LYS A 41 10.64 10.78 7.40
CA LYS A 41 10.28 9.45 6.86
C LYS A 41 9.70 8.49 7.90
N LEU A 42 9.53 8.94 9.15
CA LEU A 42 8.74 8.25 10.18
C LEU A 42 7.35 8.89 10.22
N PHE A 43 6.33 8.13 9.83
CA PHE A 43 4.96 8.62 9.73
C PHE A 43 4.14 8.28 10.96
N THR A 44 3.16 9.14 11.28
CA THR A 44 2.12 8.77 12.23
C THR A 44 1.22 7.69 11.64
N LYS A 45 0.50 6.96 12.49
CA LYS A 45 -0.45 5.92 12.05
C LYS A 45 -1.55 6.55 11.20
N GLU A 46 -2.04 7.71 11.62
CA GLU A 46 -3.13 8.47 11.00
C GLU A 46 -2.75 8.91 9.58
N PHE A 47 -1.55 9.48 9.41
CA PHE A 47 -1.07 9.88 8.09
C PHE A 47 -0.96 8.68 7.15
N SER A 48 -0.36 7.58 7.61
CA SER A 48 -0.21 6.38 6.78
C SER A 48 -1.57 5.82 6.36
N VAL A 49 -2.50 5.68 7.30
CA VAL A 49 -3.86 5.19 7.03
C VAL A 49 -4.61 6.10 6.06
N GLU A 50 -4.56 7.42 6.25
CA GLU A 50 -5.20 8.39 5.34
C GLU A 50 -4.69 8.22 3.90
N LYS A 51 -3.37 8.09 3.74
CA LYS A 51 -2.75 7.85 2.43
C LYS A 51 -3.19 6.53 1.81
N LEU A 52 -3.18 5.44 2.57
CA LEU A 52 -3.62 4.13 2.07
C LEU A 52 -5.10 4.12 1.70
N LEU A 53 -5.97 4.73 2.52
CA LEU A 53 -7.39 4.87 2.22
C LEU A 53 -7.65 5.71 0.97
N SER A 54 -6.86 6.76 0.74
CA SER A 54 -6.93 7.56 -0.48
C SER A 54 -6.62 6.71 -1.72
N ILE A 55 -5.63 5.83 -1.66
CA ILE A 55 -5.30 4.92 -2.78
C ILE A 55 -6.46 3.95 -3.03
N ILE A 56 -6.98 3.33 -1.97
CA ILE A 56 -8.11 2.39 -2.07
C ILE A 56 -9.34 3.08 -2.69
N SER A 57 -9.67 4.28 -2.23
CA SER A 57 -10.85 5.04 -2.66
C SER A 57 -10.79 5.48 -4.13
N ASN A 58 -9.58 5.59 -4.70
CA ASN A 58 -9.36 6.03 -6.07
C ASN A 58 -8.92 4.89 -7.01
N ALA A 59 -8.89 3.64 -6.53
CA ALA A 59 -8.42 2.49 -7.29
C ALA A 59 -9.33 2.19 -8.49
N LYS A 60 -8.71 1.85 -9.63
CA LYS A 60 -9.38 1.52 -10.89
C LYS A 60 -9.10 0.07 -11.29
N LEU A 61 -9.92 -0.50 -12.17
CA LEU A 61 -9.69 -1.87 -12.69
C LEU A 61 -8.31 -2.05 -13.36
N SER A 62 -7.75 -0.98 -13.93
CA SER A 62 -6.39 -0.96 -14.49
C SER A 62 -5.30 -1.15 -13.43
N ASP A 63 -5.62 -0.94 -12.16
CA ASP A 63 -4.68 -1.03 -11.05
C ASP A 63 -4.62 -2.45 -10.44
N ASN A 64 -5.46 -3.37 -10.93
CA ASN A 64 -5.48 -4.74 -10.43
C ASN A 64 -4.13 -5.44 -10.62
N GLY A 65 -3.57 -5.96 -9.52
CA GLY A 65 -2.28 -6.63 -9.46
C GLY A 65 -1.09 -5.72 -9.18
N LYS A 66 -1.30 -4.40 -9.08
CA LYS A 66 -0.24 -3.43 -8.82
C LYS A 66 0.14 -3.35 -7.34
N PHE A 67 1.32 -2.76 -7.12
CA PHE A 67 1.87 -2.46 -5.81
C PHE A 67 2.12 -0.96 -5.73
N PHE A 68 1.57 -0.29 -4.71
CA PHE A 68 1.72 1.16 -4.52
C PHE A 68 2.41 1.51 -3.20
N ALA A 69 3.22 2.55 -3.22
CA ALA A 69 3.65 3.28 -2.03
C ALA A 69 2.54 4.21 -1.52
N TRP A 70 2.66 4.64 -0.26
CA TRP A 70 1.80 5.62 0.41
C TRP A 70 1.63 6.94 -0.36
N ASP A 71 2.58 7.33 -1.20
CA ASP A 71 2.50 8.54 -2.03
C ASP A 71 1.81 8.31 -3.38
N GLY A 72 1.30 7.09 -3.61
CA GLY A 72 0.63 6.68 -4.84
C GLY A 72 1.57 6.23 -5.95
N GLN A 73 2.89 6.26 -5.75
CA GLN A 73 3.83 5.73 -6.73
C GLN A 73 3.71 4.22 -6.86
N GLU A 74 3.70 3.72 -8.10
CA GLU A 74 3.77 2.28 -8.36
C GLU A 74 5.19 1.76 -8.07
N ILE A 75 5.29 0.70 -7.27
CA ILE A 75 6.53 0.03 -6.93
C ILE A 75 6.69 -1.18 -7.86
N PRO A 76 7.85 -1.36 -8.54
CA PRO A 76 8.12 -2.56 -9.32
C PRO A 76 8.21 -3.80 -8.41
N TRP A 77 7.78 -4.95 -8.93
CA TRP A 77 7.91 -6.23 -8.27
C TRP A 77 9.35 -6.77 -8.29
#